data_AF-A0A7S1AHX1-F1
#
_entry.id   AF-A0A7S1AHX1-F1
#
_cell.length_a   1.000
_cell.length_b   1.000
_cell.length_c   1.000
_cell.angle_alpha   90.00
_cell.angle_beta   90.00
_cell.angle_gamma   90.00
#
_symmetry.space_group_name_H-M   'P 1'
#
loop_
_entity.id
_entity.type
_entity.pdbx_description
1 polymer ?
#
loop_
_entity_poly.entity_id
_entity_poly.type
_entity_poly.pdbx_seq_one_letter_code
_entity_poly.pdbx_strand_id
1 'polypeptide(L)'
;MAANHIESAQPGDDSVEVLDKFFSTLPMSVLTLCMSISGGINWWEVEEVFIEFSSLSAGVFIFYEAFMVLALLNIVTGIFVNDAINASHSDREFKTMSLMQRNAEAINDLREMFKDFDTDGSGAITLHEFMEGLTKREIKLALEDLGLDAPNAIKLFETLDVDGDKQLEIDEFVMGCSALSVRGKTIDIEMMKAQNLKIIRMLDRLGVLLMDPDSDGGGEIVSLTSSSQM
;
A
#
# COMPACT_ATOMS: atom_id res chain seq x y z
N MET A 1 -29.87 -47.32 -20.39
CA MET A 1 -28.68 -48.20 -20.39
C MET A 1 -28.19 -48.50 -18.98
N ALA A 2 -28.30 -47.57 -18.01
CA ALA A 2 -27.97 -47.89 -16.63
C ALA A 2 -28.95 -48.86 -15.92
N ALA A 3 -30.25 -48.74 -16.21
CA ALA A 3 -31.28 -49.64 -15.66
C ALA A 3 -31.13 -51.11 -16.10
N ASN A 4 -30.48 -51.38 -17.24
CA ASN A 4 -30.36 -52.74 -17.79
C ASN A 4 -29.15 -53.51 -17.23
N HIS A 5 -28.23 -52.86 -16.51
CA HIS A 5 -27.10 -53.52 -15.83
C HIS A 5 -27.40 -53.87 -14.37
N ILE A 6 -28.37 -53.19 -13.75
CA ILE A 6 -28.87 -53.53 -12.41
C ILE A 6 -29.55 -54.91 -12.42
N GLU A 7 -30.12 -55.32 -13.57
CA GLU A 7 -30.79 -56.62 -13.73
C GLU A 7 -29.83 -57.79 -14.01
N SER A 8 -28.57 -57.51 -14.37
CA SER A 8 -27.53 -58.52 -14.69
C SER A 8 -26.42 -58.64 -13.63
N ALA A 9 -26.43 -57.81 -12.59
CA ALA A 9 -25.45 -57.85 -11.51
C ALA A 9 -25.73 -59.04 -10.58
N GLN A 10 -24.68 -59.79 -10.21
CA GLN A 10 -24.81 -60.87 -9.23
C GLN A 10 -25.10 -60.28 -7.84
N PRO A 11 -25.91 -60.95 -7.00
CA PRO A 11 -26.13 -60.49 -5.62
C PRO A 11 -24.80 -60.58 -4.84
N GLY A 12 -24.23 -59.44 -4.48
CA GLY A 12 -22.96 -59.35 -3.74
C GLY A 12 -21.86 -58.51 -4.41
N ASP A 13 -22.20 -57.69 -5.41
CA ASP A 13 -21.28 -56.73 -6.01
C ASP A 13 -21.24 -55.44 -5.18
N ASP A 14 -20.12 -55.20 -4.48
CA ASP A 14 -19.93 -54.08 -3.54
C ASP A 14 -20.27 -52.72 -4.20
N SER A 15 -20.03 -52.60 -5.50
CA SER A 15 -20.31 -51.40 -6.31
C SER A 15 -21.80 -51.06 -6.43
N VAL A 16 -22.69 -52.06 -6.39
CA VAL A 16 -24.15 -51.85 -6.46
C VAL A 16 -24.69 -51.33 -5.12
N GLU A 17 -24.18 -51.82 -4.00
CA GLU A 17 -24.57 -51.33 -2.66
C GLU A 17 -24.14 -49.87 -2.45
N VAL A 18 -22.95 -49.50 -2.93
CA VAL A 18 -22.44 -48.13 -2.88
C VAL A 18 -23.30 -47.20 -3.76
N LEU A 19 -23.68 -47.64 -4.96
CA LEU A 19 -24.52 -46.87 -5.86
C LEU A 19 -25.93 -46.65 -5.28
N ASP A 20 -26.52 -47.66 -4.65
CA ASP A 20 -27.82 -47.53 -3.99
C ASP A 20 -27.73 -46.58 -2.77
N LYS A 21 -26.65 -46.68 -1.99
CA LYS A 21 -26.43 -45.81 -0.83
C LYS A 21 -26.31 -44.33 -1.21
N PHE A 22 -25.57 -44.00 -2.27
CA PHE A 22 -25.23 -42.61 -2.62
C PHE A 22 -26.05 -42.02 -3.77
N PHE A 23 -26.65 -42.85 -4.63
CA PHE A 23 -27.38 -42.44 -5.83
C PHE A 23 -28.82 -43.00 -5.93
N SER A 24 -29.38 -43.54 -4.84
CA SER A 24 -30.77 -44.05 -4.80
C SER A 24 -31.83 -43.04 -5.22
N THR A 25 -31.62 -41.75 -4.92
CA THR A 25 -32.56 -40.68 -5.26
C THR A 25 -31.83 -39.46 -5.83
N LEU A 26 -32.56 -38.63 -6.59
CA LEU A 26 -32.01 -37.38 -7.12
C LEU A 26 -31.48 -36.44 -6.01
N PRO A 27 -32.19 -36.23 -4.87
CA PRO A 27 -31.64 -35.44 -3.76
C PRO A 27 -30.39 -36.06 -3.14
N MET A 28 -30.34 -37.38 -2.98
CA MET A 28 -29.14 -38.07 -2.49
C MET A 28 -27.98 -37.93 -3.47
N SER A 29 -28.25 -38.00 -4.77
CA SER A 29 -27.23 -37.80 -5.80
C SER A 29 -26.64 -36.39 -5.71
N VAL A 30 -27.48 -35.35 -5.59
CA VAL A 30 -27.02 -33.96 -5.39
C VAL A 30 -26.24 -33.81 -4.09
N LEU A 31 -26.68 -34.47 -3.02
CA LEU A 31 -25.97 -34.47 -1.74
C LEU A 31 -24.59 -35.13 -1.87
N THR A 32 -24.48 -36.27 -2.54
CA THR A 32 -23.23 -36.98 -2.80
C THR A 32 -22.26 -36.11 -3.61
N LEU A 33 -22.74 -35.45 -4.66
CA LEU A 33 -21.95 -34.50 -5.45
C LEU A 33 -21.48 -33.27 -4.64
N CYS A 34 -22.27 -32.84 -3.65
CA CYS A 34 -21.88 -31.77 -2.73
C CYS A 34 -20.86 -32.27 -1.70
N MET A 35 -21.04 -33.50 -1.20
CA MET A 35 -20.13 -34.14 -0.25
C MET A 35 -18.76 -34.41 -0.87
N SER A 36 -18.68 -34.74 -2.17
CA SER A 36 -17.38 -34.94 -2.84
C SER A 36 -16.55 -33.66 -2.88
N ILE A 37 -17.17 -32.54 -3.28
CA ILE A 37 -16.49 -31.24 -3.39
C ILE A 37 -16.16 -30.64 -2.03
N SER A 38 -17.06 -30.77 -1.06
CA SER A 38 -16.86 -30.21 0.28
C SER A 38 -15.90 -31.02 1.16
N GLY A 39 -15.44 -32.19 0.68
CA GLY A 39 -14.57 -33.09 1.44
C GLY A 39 -15.29 -33.96 2.48
N GLY A 40 -16.61 -34.11 2.35
CA GLY A 40 -17.43 -34.99 3.21
C GLY A 40 -17.27 -36.47 2.89
N ILE A 41 -17.05 -36.81 1.62
CA ILE A 41 -16.63 -38.16 1.17
C ILE A 41 -15.43 -38.00 0.25
N ASN A 42 -14.55 -39.01 0.19
CA ASN A 42 -13.46 -38.98 -0.77
C ASN A 42 -14.04 -39.15 -2.17
N TRP A 43 -13.78 -38.20 -3.08
CA TRP A 43 -14.24 -38.27 -4.47
C TRP A 43 -13.78 -39.56 -5.17
N TRP A 44 -12.65 -40.14 -4.74
CA TRP A 44 -12.16 -41.42 -5.25
C TRP A 44 -13.13 -42.58 -4.98
N GLU A 45 -13.80 -42.60 -3.82
CA GLU A 45 -14.77 -43.66 -3.47
C GLU A 45 -15.97 -43.68 -4.43
N VAL A 46 -16.31 -42.52 -5.00
CA VAL A 46 -17.38 -42.38 -5.99
C VAL A 46 -16.87 -42.72 -7.40
N GLU A 47 -15.66 -42.29 -7.72
CA GLU A 47 -15.04 -42.50 -9.04
C GLU A 47 -14.73 -43.98 -9.31
N GLU A 48 -14.26 -44.73 -8.30
CA GLU A 48 -13.97 -46.17 -8.42
C GLU A 48 -15.20 -46.95 -8.94
N VAL A 49 -16.39 -46.65 -8.39
CA VAL A 49 -17.67 -47.23 -8.83
C VAL A 49 -18.03 -46.81 -10.26
N PHE A 50 -17.76 -45.55 -10.65
CA PHE A 50 -18.05 -45.08 -12.00
C PHE A 50 -17.11 -45.68 -13.06
N ILE A 51 -15.85 -45.98 -12.72
CA ILE A 51 -14.88 -46.62 -13.62
C ILE A 51 -15.33 -48.04 -13.98
N GLU A 52 -15.85 -48.79 -13.00
CA GLU A 52 -16.36 -50.15 -13.21
C GLU A 52 -17.61 -50.18 -14.09
N PHE A 53 -18.41 -49.11 -14.04
CA PHE A 53 -19.68 -49.02 -14.76
C PHE A 53 -19.55 -48.46 -16.19
N SER A 54 -18.90 -47.30 -16.33
CA SER A 54 -18.69 -46.65 -17.63
C SER A 54 -17.61 -45.59 -17.56
N SER A 55 -16.60 -45.70 -18.43
CA SER A 55 -15.53 -44.70 -18.55
C SER A 55 -16.02 -43.29 -18.89
N LEU A 56 -17.19 -43.16 -19.53
CA LEU A 56 -17.77 -41.85 -19.83
C LEU A 56 -18.33 -41.18 -18.57
N SER A 57 -19.03 -41.90 -17.70
CA SER A 57 -19.53 -41.34 -16.44
C SER A 57 -18.39 -40.95 -15.51
N ALA A 58 -17.34 -41.77 -15.48
CA ALA A 58 -16.11 -41.51 -14.73
C ALA A 58 -15.44 -40.20 -15.22
N GLY A 59 -15.25 -40.07 -16.54
CA GLY A 59 -14.71 -38.84 -17.14
C GLY A 59 -15.57 -37.58 -16.89
N VAL A 60 -16.90 -37.71 -16.91
CA VAL A 60 -17.82 -36.60 -16.59
C VAL A 60 -17.73 -36.21 -15.12
N PHE A 61 -17.63 -37.18 -14.22
CA PHE A 61 -17.50 -36.92 -12.78
C PHE A 61 -16.17 -36.24 -12.44
N ILE A 62 -15.04 -36.70 -13.00
CA ILE A 62 -13.75 -36.02 -12.87
C ILE A 62 -13.82 -34.58 -13.38
N PHE A 63 -14.42 -34.35 -14.55
CA PHE A 63 -14.55 -33.01 -15.11
C PHE A 63 -15.40 -32.12 -14.20
N TYR A 64 -16.52 -32.63 -13.68
CA TYR A 64 -17.36 -31.95 -12.71
C TYR A 64 -16.56 -31.56 -11.45
N GLU A 65 -15.83 -32.52 -10.86
CA GLU A 65 -15.06 -32.31 -9.63
C GLU A 65 -13.96 -31.26 -9.85
N ALA A 66 -13.19 -31.39 -10.92
CA ALA A 66 -12.15 -30.42 -11.27
C ALA A 66 -12.73 -29.02 -11.51
N PHE A 67 -13.83 -28.92 -12.26
CA PHE A 67 -14.49 -27.64 -12.54
C PHE A 67 -15.02 -27.00 -11.26
N MET A 68 -15.67 -27.77 -10.38
CA MET A 68 -16.27 -27.26 -9.16
C MET A 68 -15.23 -26.83 -8.13
N VAL A 69 -14.14 -27.58 -7.96
CA VAL A 69 -13.02 -27.17 -7.11
C VAL A 69 -12.38 -25.87 -7.60
N LEU A 70 -12.15 -25.74 -8.91
CA LEU A 70 -11.63 -24.50 -9.50
C LEU A 70 -12.61 -23.33 -9.34
N ALA A 71 -13.92 -23.57 -9.54
CA ALA A 71 -14.94 -22.54 -9.39
C ALA A 71 -15.02 -22.04 -7.93
N LEU A 72 -15.05 -22.94 -6.95
CA LEU A 72 -15.04 -22.58 -5.54
C LEU A 72 -13.76 -21.85 -5.14
N LEU A 73 -12.60 -22.33 -5.59
CA LEU A 73 -11.33 -21.66 -5.33
C LEU A 73 -11.35 -20.24 -5.90
N ASN A 74 -11.80 -20.06 -7.14
CA ASN A 74 -11.89 -18.74 -7.77
C ASN A 74 -12.88 -17.80 -7.06
N ILE A 75 -14.01 -18.31 -6.56
CA ILE A 75 -14.95 -17.51 -5.76
C ILE A 75 -14.30 -17.05 -4.46
N VAL A 76 -13.68 -17.97 -3.72
CA VAL A 76 -13.03 -17.69 -2.43
C VAL A 76 -11.87 -16.72 -2.62
N THR A 77 -10.99 -16.98 -3.60
CA THR A 77 -9.90 -16.07 -3.96
C THR A 77 -10.44 -14.70 -4.39
N GLY A 78 -11.54 -14.66 -5.15
CA GLY A 78 -12.19 -13.41 -5.55
C GLY A 78 -12.63 -12.57 -4.36
N ILE A 79 -13.24 -13.19 -3.34
CA ILE A 79 -13.64 -12.50 -2.09
C ILE A 79 -12.41 -11.94 -1.37
N PHE A 80 -11.38 -12.76 -1.15
CA PHE A 80 -10.18 -12.31 -0.44
C PHE A 80 -9.41 -11.21 -1.18
N VAL A 81 -9.33 -11.30 -2.52
CA VAL A 81 -8.70 -10.26 -3.34
C VAL A 81 -9.50 -8.96 -3.25
N ASN A 82 -10.83 -9.02 -3.30
CA ASN A 82 -11.67 -7.85 -3.15
C ASN A 82 -11.51 -7.18 -1.77
N ASP A 83 -11.44 -7.98 -0.70
CA ASP A 83 -11.20 -7.47 0.66
C ASP A 83 -9.81 -6.84 0.79
N ALA A 84 -8.78 -7.48 0.23
CA ALA A 84 -7.41 -6.94 0.22
C ALA A 84 -7.31 -5.62 -0.56
N ILE A 85 -7.98 -5.52 -1.71
CA ILE A 85 -8.04 -4.29 -2.51
C ILE A 85 -8.75 -3.18 -1.70
N ASN A 86 -9.92 -3.46 -1.11
CA ASN A 86 -10.67 -2.48 -0.34
C ASN A 86 -9.88 -1.95 0.88
N ALA A 87 -9.19 -2.84 1.59
CA ALA A 87 -8.30 -2.44 2.69
C ALA A 87 -7.20 -1.48 2.21
N SER A 88 -6.58 -1.76 1.06
CA SER A 88 -5.55 -0.89 0.48
C SER A 88 -6.06 0.48 0.04
N HIS A 89 -7.33 0.57 -0.39
CA HIS A 89 -7.97 1.83 -0.74
C HIS A 89 -8.26 2.69 0.49
N SER A 90 -8.84 2.10 1.53
CA SER A 90 -9.13 2.78 2.80
C SER A 90 -7.87 3.40 3.41
N ASP A 91 -6.76 2.66 3.41
CA ASP A 91 -5.47 3.15 3.92
C ASP A 91 -4.96 4.39 3.15
N ARG A 92 -5.18 4.44 1.83
CA ARG A 92 -4.79 5.59 1.00
C ARG A 92 -5.69 6.79 1.29
N GLU A 93 -7.00 6.60 1.34
CA GLU A 93 -7.96 7.68 1.62
C GLU A 93 -7.73 8.28 3.01
N PHE A 94 -7.48 7.45 4.02
CA PHE A 94 -7.15 7.91 5.37
C PHE A 94 -5.86 8.74 5.39
N LYS A 95 -4.81 8.29 4.69
CA LYS A 95 -3.57 9.07 4.56
C LYS A 95 -3.79 10.40 3.85
N THR A 96 -4.53 10.43 2.75
CA THR A 96 -4.84 11.67 2.03
C THR A 96 -5.63 12.64 2.91
N MET A 97 -6.66 12.15 3.62
CA MET A 97 -7.49 12.97 4.49
C MET A 97 -6.68 13.53 5.68
N SER A 98 -5.84 12.73 6.31
CA SER A 98 -4.96 13.21 7.39
C SER A 98 -3.94 14.25 6.92
N LEU A 99 -3.41 14.14 5.70
CA LEU A 99 -2.53 15.16 5.11
C LEU A 99 -3.29 16.46 4.84
N MET A 100 -4.51 16.38 4.29
CA MET A 100 -5.36 17.55 4.07
C MET A 100 -5.70 18.26 5.39
N GLN A 101 -6.04 17.51 6.43
CA GLN A 101 -6.35 18.04 7.76
C GLN A 101 -5.14 18.79 8.35
N ARG A 102 -3.95 18.19 8.32
CA ARG A 102 -2.72 18.83 8.80
C ARG A 102 -2.38 20.11 8.03
N ASN A 103 -2.62 20.12 6.71
CA ASN A 103 -2.40 21.32 5.91
C ASN A 103 -3.41 22.43 6.25
N ALA A 104 -4.67 22.06 6.48
CA ALA A 104 -5.69 23.01 6.91
C ALA A 104 -5.39 23.60 8.30
N GLU A 105 -4.94 22.78 9.25
CA GLU A 105 -4.47 23.23 10.57
C GLU A 105 -3.29 24.20 10.44
N ALA A 106 -2.26 23.85 9.67
CA ALA A 106 -1.12 24.74 9.44
C ALA A 106 -1.51 26.07 8.77
N ILE A 107 -2.46 26.05 7.83
CA ILE A 107 -3.01 27.27 7.22
C ILE A 107 -3.75 28.13 8.26
N ASN A 108 -4.51 27.52 9.16
CA ASN A 108 -5.18 28.25 10.24
C ASN A 108 -4.19 28.86 11.22
N ASP A 109 -3.15 28.12 11.61
CA ASP A 109 -2.08 28.62 12.48
C ASP A 109 -1.36 29.83 11.85
N LEU A 110 -1.09 29.77 10.53
CA LEU A 110 -0.55 30.91 9.78
C LEU A 110 -1.50 32.11 9.75
N ARG A 111 -2.81 31.88 9.63
CA ARG A 111 -3.82 32.94 9.68
C ARG A 111 -3.95 33.58 11.05
N GLU A 112 -3.75 32.82 12.13
CA GLU A 112 -3.68 33.37 13.48
C GLU A 112 -2.42 34.20 13.66
N MET A 113 -1.27 33.68 13.23
CA MET A 113 0.02 34.38 13.28
C MET A 113 -0.01 35.70 12.48
N PHE A 114 -0.71 35.74 11.35
CA PHE A 114 -0.89 36.97 10.57
C PHE A 114 -1.50 38.09 11.42
N LYS A 115 -2.48 37.77 12.27
CA LYS A 115 -3.12 38.75 13.16
C LYS A 115 -2.20 39.23 14.27
N ASP A 116 -1.21 38.42 14.67
CA ASP A 116 -0.22 38.81 15.68
C ASP A 116 0.84 39.77 15.11
N PHE A 117 1.02 39.76 13.79
CA PHE A 117 1.86 40.70 13.04
C PHE A 117 1.10 41.99 12.70
N ASP A 118 -0.12 41.90 12.19
CA ASP A 118 -0.97 43.05 11.83
C ASP A 118 -1.52 43.75 13.09
N THR A 119 -0.68 44.61 13.68
CA THR A 119 -0.98 45.26 14.97
C THR A 119 -1.96 46.42 14.83
N ASP A 120 -2.01 47.05 13.65
CA ASP A 120 -2.91 48.17 13.38
C ASP A 120 -4.24 47.73 12.75
N GLY A 121 -4.36 46.46 12.37
CA GLY A 121 -5.57 45.87 11.80
C GLY A 121 -5.85 46.35 10.37
N SER A 122 -4.80 46.76 9.66
CA SER A 122 -4.89 47.25 8.27
C SER A 122 -5.25 46.15 7.28
N GLY A 123 -5.05 44.88 7.65
CA GLY A 123 -5.24 43.73 6.78
C GLY A 123 -4.02 43.39 5.93
N ALA A 124 -2.89 44.06 6.16
CA ALA A 124 -1.61 43.79 5.53
C ALA A 124 -0.46 43.97 6.53
N ILE A 125 0.61 43.18 6.42
CA ILE A 125 1.76 43.29 7.32
C ILE A 125 2.82 44.16 6.65
N THR A 126 3.16 45.27 7.27
CA THR A 126 4.26 46.12 6.80
C THR A 126 5.64 45.53 7.18
N LEU A 127 6.70 45.93 6.47
CA LEU A 127 8.07 45.49 6.83
C LEU A 127 8.43 45.84 8.29
N HIS A 128 7.92 46.96 8.82
CA HIS A 128 8.14 47.34 10.21
C HIS A 128 7.48 46.36 11.18
N GLU A 129 6.20 46.06 10.97
CA GLU A 129 5.45 45.11 11.79
C GLU A 129 6.01 43.70 11.70
N PHE A 130 6.44 43.28 10.51
CA PHE A 130 7.12 42.01 10.31
C PHE A 130 8.41 41.92 11.14
N MET A 131 9.26 42.95 11.07
CA MET A 131 10.50 43.01 11.85
C MET A 131 10.23 43.03 13.36
N GLU A 132 9.23 43.79 13.81
CA GLU A 132 8.83 43.86 15.21
C GLU A 132 8.25 42.52 15.71
N GLY A 133 7.39 41.89 14.94
CA GLY A 133 6.81 40.59 15.26
C GLY A 133 7.88 39.50 15.39
N LEU A 134 8.91 39.50 14.55
CA LEU A 134 10.04 38.57 14.65
C LEU A 134 10.91 38.75 15.91
N THR A 135 10.76 39.86 16.65
CA THR A 135 11.38 40.01 17.97
C THR A 135 10.63 39.24 19.06
N LYS A 136 9.34 38.93 18.85
CA LYS A 136 8.53 38.14 19.78
C LYS A 136 8.96 36.68 19.71
N ARG A 137 9.28 36.11 20.87
CA ARG A 137 9.78 34.73 20.96
C ARG A 137 8.74 33.72 20.49
N GLU A 138 7.46 33.95 20.76
CA GLU A 138 6.38 33.05 20.35
C GLU A 138 6.30 32.91 18.82
N ILE A 139 6.34 34.03 18.10
CA ILE A 139 6.30 34.06 16.63
C ILE A 139 7.53 33.39 16.03
N LYS A 140 8.71 33.66 16.59
CA LYS A 140 9.95 33.04 16.11
C LYS A 140 9.92 31.52 16.23
N LEU A 141 9.45 31.00 17.38
CA LEU A 141 9.29 29.56 17.57
C LEU A 141 8.25 28.97 16.62
N ALA A 142 7.13 29.67 16.38
CA ALA A 142 6.11 29.21 15.44
C ALA A 142 6.62 29.12 13.99
N LEU A 143 7.45 30.08 13.55
CA LEU A 143 8.09 30.04 12.24
C LEU A 143 9.15 28.92 12.15
N GLU A 144 9.94 28.72 13.20
CA GLU A 144 10.90 27.60 13.29
C GLU A 144 10.18 26.24 13.21
N ASP A 145 9.06 26.06 13.91
CA ASP A 145 8.23 24.84 13.85
C ASP A 145 7.67 24.58 12.43
N LEU A 146 7.42 25.65 11.66
CA LEU A 146 7.05 25.57 10.25
C LEU A 146 8.25 25.32 9.32
N GLY A 147 9.48 25.25 9.84
CA GLY A 147 10.71 25.07 9.08
C GLY A 147 11.19 26.33 8.36
N LEU A 148 10.73 27.50 8.82
CA LEU A 148 11.11 28.81 8.30
C LEU A 148 12.18 29.42 9.20
N ASP A 149 13.42 28.98 9.02
CA ASP A 149 14.57 29.65 9.66
C ASP A 149 14.93 30.91 8.86
N ALA A 150 14.74 32.07 9.46
CA ALA A 150 14.94 33.37 8.82
C ALA A 150 16.19 34.07 9.41
N PRO A 151 17.41 33.73 8.95
CA PRO A 151 18.61 34.46 9.35
C PRO A 151 18.58 35.92 8.82
N ASN A 152 17.71 36.21 7.85
CA ASN A 152 17.50 37.56 7.33
C ASN A 152 16.01 37.81 7.07
N ALA A 153 15.37 38.47 8.02
CA ALA A 153 13.96 38.87 7.98
C ALA A 153 13.60 39.70 6.75
N ILE A 154 14.49 40.59 6.29
CA ILE A 154 14.26 41.44 5.11
C ILE A 154 14.13 40.58 3.86
N LYS A 155 15.04 39.61 3.68
CA LYS A 155 14.98 38.70 2.53
C LYS A 155 13.77 37.78 2.57
N LEU A 156 13.36 37.36 3.77
CA LEU A 156 12.14 36.56 3.91
C LEU A 156 10.92 37.39 3.48
N PHE A 157 10.80 38.62 3.96
CA PHE A 157 9.73 39.54 3.57
C PHE A 157 9.71 39.76 2.06
N GLU A 158 10.84 40.09 1.44
CA GLU A 158 10.97 40.27 -0.03
C GLU A 158 10.67 38.99 -0.82
N THR A 159 10.76 37.81 -0.20
CA THR A 159 10.41 36.54 -0.85
C THR A 159 8.91 36.25 -0.75
N LEU A 160 8.25 36.76 0.29
CA LEU A 160 6.81 36.62 0.52
C LEU A 160 6.01 37.67 -0.26
N ASP A 161 6.55 38.88 -0.42
CA ASP A 161 5.99 40.01 -1.16
C ASP A 161 6.12 39.75 -2.67
N VAL A 162 5.06 39.20 -3.28
CA VAL A 162 5.09 38.76 -4.68
C VAL A 162 4.88 39.93 -5.63
N ASP A 163 4.05 40.90 -5.24
CA ASP A 163 3.71 42.04 -6.07
C ASP A 163 4.64 43.25 -5.91
N GLY A 164 5.46 43.26 -4.84
CA GLY A 164 6.49 44.25 -4.56
C GLY A 164 5.96 45.55 -3.95
N ASP A 165 4.75 45.55 -3.39
CA ASP A 165 4.11 46.73 -2.82
C ASP A 165 4.64 47.09 -1.41
N LYS A 166 5.52 46.25 -0.86
CA LYS A 166 6.15 46.35 0.47
C LYS A 166 5.18 46.14 1.63
N GLN A 167 4.06 45.48 1.37
CA GLN A 167 3.12 44.98 2.34
C GLN A 167 2.95 43.47 2.08
N LEU A 168 2.46 42.74 3.07
CA LEU A 168 2.10 41.34 2.89
C LEU A 168 0.62 41.20 3.17
N GLU A 169 -0.16 40.93 2.13
CA GLU A 169 -1.55 40.55 2.32
C GLU A 169 -1.64 39.15 2.96
N ILE A 170 -2.79 38.83 3.57
CA ILE A 170 -2.99 37.54 4.25
C ILE A 170 -2.73 36.35 3.33
N ASP A 171 -3.14 36.45 2.06
CA ASP A 171 -2.96 35.35 1.11
C ASP A 171 -1.50 35.21 0.69
N GLU A 172 -0.75 36.30 0.55
CA GLU A 172 0.69 36.27 0.28
C GLU A 172 1.48 35.68 1.44
N PHE A 173 1.17 36.12 2.67
CA PHE A 173 1.80 35.59 3.88
C PHE A 173 1.52 34.08 4.04
N VAL A 174 0.25 33.66 3.96
CA VAL A 174 -0.14 32.26 4.16
C VAL A 174 0.40 31.37 3.05
N MET A 175 0.23 31.75 1.78
CA MET A 175 0.71 30.94 0.65
C MET A 175 2.24 30.92 0.59
N GLY A 176 2.89 32.06 0.81
CA GLY A 176 4.35 32.18 0.81
C GLY A 176 4.99 31.34 1.92
N CYS A 177 4.50 31.45 3.15
CA CYS A 177 4.98 30.63 4.27
C CYS A 177 4.71 29.13 4.05
N SER A 178 3.54 28.76 3.52
CA SER A 178 3.22 27.36 3.19
C SER A 178 4.18 26.80 2.12
N ALA A 179 4.43 27.54 1.04
CA ALA A 179 5.34 27.14 -0.03
C ALA A 179 6.79 26.99 0.46
N LEU A 180 7.26 27.92 1.29
CA LEU A 180 8.60 27.87 1.87
C LEU A 180 8.74 26.70 2.88
N SER A 181 7.71 26.40 3.67
CA SER A 181 7.71 25.25 4.59
C SER A 181 7.86 23.92 3.85
N VAL A 182 7.15 23.75 2.72
CA VAL A 182 7.28 22.55 1.86
C VAL A 182 8.69 22.45 1.28
N ARG A 183 9.26 23.59 0.86
CA ARG A 183 10.62 23.63 0.32
C ARG A 183 11.68 23.27 1.37
N GLY A 184 11.54 23.80 2.59
CA GLY A 184 12.41 23.47 3.74
C GLY A 184 12.40 21.97 4.04
N LYS A 185 11.20 21.38 4.18
CA LYS A 185 11.04 19.93 4.39
C LYS A 185 11.65 19.09 3.28
N THR A 186 11.54 19.54 2.03
CA THR A 186 12.13 18.84 0.88
C THR A 186 13.66 18.87 0.93
N ILE A 187 14.25 20.01 1.28
CA ILE A 187 15.70 20.18 1.42
C ILE A 187 16.25 19.27 2.54
N ASP A 188 15.57 19.21 3.69
CA ASP A 188 15.97 18.35 4.80
C ASP A 188 15.98 16.87 4.43
N ILE A 189 14.94 16.42 3.71
CA ILE A 189 14.86 15.04 3.20
C ILE A 189 16.04 14.75 2.25
N GLU A 190 16.35 15.67 1.34
CA GLU A 190 17.48 15.51 0.41
C GLU A 190 18.84 15.52 1.12
N MET A 191 19.02 16.38 2.13
CA MET A 191 20.23 16.39 2.97
C MET A 191 20.38 15.08 3.74
N MET A 192 19.30 14.56 4.31
CA MET A 192 19.31 13.28 5.02
C MET A 192 19.63 12.11 4.07
N LYS A 193 19.07 12.10 2.84
CA LYS A 193 19.44 11.14 1.80
C LYS A 193 20.93 11.21 1.48
N ALA A 194 21.48 12.41 1.33
CA ALA A 194 22.91 12.60 1.06
C ALA A 194 23.79 12.08 2.22
N GLN A 195 23.37 12.26 3.47
CA GLN A 195 24.05 11.68 4.64
C GLN A 195 23.98 10.16 4.63
N ASN A 196 22.81 9.57 4.38
CA ASN A 196 22.64 8.11 4.26
C ASN A 196 23.54 7.52 3.17
N LEU A 197 23.63 8.17 2.00
CA LEU A 197 24.53 7.74 0.92
C LEU A 197 26.01 7.81 1.34
N LYS A 198 26.41 8.82 2.12
CA LYS A 198 27.77 8.88 2.68
C LYS A 198 28.03 7.73 3.64
N ILE A 199 27.07 7.41 4.52
CA ILE A 199 27.17 6.30 5.47
C ILE A 199 27.31 4.97 4.72
N ILE A 200 26.47 4.72 3.71
CA ILE A 200 26.54 3.51 2.88
C ILE A 200 27.93 3.36 2.24
N ARG A 201 28.46 4.44 1.62
CA ARG A 201 29.81 4.41 1.04
C ARG A 201 30.91 4.16 2.07
N MET A 202 30.77 4.65 3.29
CA MET A 202 31.73 4.37 4.37
C MET A 202 31.66 2.90 4.80
N LEU A 203 30.46 2.34 4.89
CA LEU A 203 30.25 0.93 5.19
C LEU A 203 30.82 0.03 4.09
N ASP A 204 30.65 0.38 2.81
CA ASP A 204 31.25 -0.36 1.70
C ASP A 204 32.78 -0.35 1.79
N ARG A 205 33.38 0.81 2.09
CA ARG A 205 34.84 0.92 2.28
C ARG A 205 35.33 0.12 3.47
N LEU A 206 34.59 0.14 4.58
CA LEU A 206 34.93 -0.64 5.77
C LEU A 206 34.76 -2.15 5.50
N GLY A 207 33.74 -2.54 4.75
CA GLY A 207 33.51 -3.91 4.32
C GLY A 207 34.65 -4.44 3.45
N VAL A 208 35.12 -3.65 2.50
CA VAL A 208 36.31 -3.98 1.68
C VAL A 208 37.56 -4.10 2.56
N LEU A 209 37.75 -3.20 3.53
CA LEU A 209 38.90 -3.23 4.44
C LEU A 209 38.88 -4.43 5.41
N LEU A 210 37.69 -4.87 5.83
CA LEU A 210 37.51 -6.00 6.74
C LEU A 210 37.46 -7.36 6.03
N MET A 211 37.14 -7.37 4.74
CA MET A 211 37.13 -8.59 3.91
C MET A 211 38.54 -9.03 3.52
N ASP A 212 39.57 -8.26 3.87
CA ASP A 212 40.92 -8.50 3.41
C ASP A 212 42.00 -8.42 4.52
N PRO A 213 42.27 -9.54 5.21
CA PRO A 213 43.42 -9.64 6.08
C PRO A 213 44.74 -9.94 5.33
N ASP A 214 44.75 -10.15 4.00
CA ASP A 214 45.92 -10.67 3.26
C ASP A 214 46.18 -10.13 1.82
N SER A 215 45.49 -9.10 1.29
CA SER A 215 45.83 -8.57 -0.04
C SER A 215 47.05 -7.67 -0.06
N ASP A 216 48.18 -8.31 -0.30
CA ASP A 216 49.28 -7.72 -1.01
C ASP A 216 48.92 -7.62 -2.51
N GLY A 217 48.70 -6.40 -3.00
CA GLY A 217 48.91 -6.01 -4.41
C GLY A 217 47.80 -6.25 -5.45
N GLY A 218 47.14 -5.14 -5.84
CA GLY A 218 46.96 -4.76 -7.26
C GLY A 218 45.71 -5.20 -8.03
N GLY A 219 44.83 -4.22 -8.34
CA GLY A 219 43.79 -4.26 -9.40
C GLY A 219 42.58 -5.15 -9.05
N GLU A 220 41.32 -4.79 -9.25
CA GLU A 220 40.69 -4.06 -10.33
C GLU A 220 39.28 -3.66 -9.84
N ILE A 221 38.90 -2.39 -9.99
CA ILE A 221 37.61 -1.87 -9.50
C ILE A 221 36.53 -2.29 -10.52
N VAL A 222 35.86 -3.41 -10.28
CA VAL A 222 34.71 -3.81 -11.10
C VAL A 222 33.50 -2.94 -10.73
N SER A 223 33.15 -2.08 -11.67
CA SER A 223 32.00 -1.19 -11.66
C SER A 223 30.68 -1.96 -11.57
N LEU A 224 30.01 -1.90 -10.42
CA LEU A 224 28.58 -2.20 -10.29
C LEU A 224 27.78 -0.90 -10.32
N THR A 225 27.73 -0.28 -11.50
CA THR A 225 26.73 0.74 -11.86
C THR A 225 26.12 0.38 -13.21
N SER A 226 25.44 -0.76 -13.29
CA SER A 226 24.46 -0.99 -14.35
C SER A 226 23.49 -2.08 -13.91
N SER A 227 22.39 -1.66 -13.29
CA SER A 227 21.08 -2.34 -13.23
C SER A 227 20.15 -1.56 -12.31
N SER A 228 19.75 -0.35 -12.72
CA SER A 228 18.53 0.27 -12.22
C SER A 228 18.00 1.25 -13.27
N GLN A 229 17.62 0.68 -14.41
CA GLN A 229 16.58 1.21 -15.29
C GLN A 229 15.88 0.02 -15.94
N MET A 230 14.81 -0.44 -15.29
CA MET A 230 13.54 -0.87 -15.89
C MET A 230 12.45 -0.64 -14.84
#